data_AF-A0A441Y578-F1
#
_entry.id   AF-A0A441Y578-F1
#
_cell.length_a   1.000
_cell.length_b   1.000
_cell.length_c   1.000
_cell.angle_alpha   90.00
_cell.angle_beta   90.00
_cell.angle_gamma   90.00
#
_symmetry.space_group_name_H-M   'P 1'
#
loop_
_entity.id
_entity.type
_entity.pdbx_description
1 polymer ?
#
loop_
_entity_poly.entity_id
_entity_poly.type
_entity_poly.pdbx_seq_one_letter_code
_entity_poly.pdbx_strand_id
1 'polypeptide(L)'
;MRYCLLSPARLTPTEEVNPSRVAELQAHILQAGCWTVPIMAQKDALFVMDGHHRLTVAHRLRLAAVPVILLDYGTVRVESWRAGETITPACIFAMARSGRKFPCKTTRHIFGQSLPGCNVPLESLRRVDPADHMLASAPRAWS
;
A
#
# COMPACT_ATOMS: atom_id res chain seq x y z
N MET A 1 4.64 -4.80 16.70
CA MET A 1 3.72 -4.05 15.80
C MET A 1 2.52 -4.94 15.47
N ARG A 2 1.33 -4.36 15.36
CA ARG A 2 0.14 -5.06 14.83
C ARG A 2 -0.21 -4.42 13.48
N TYR A 3 -0.69 -5.20 12.53
CA TYR A 3 -1.31 -4.66 11.32
C TYR A 3 -2.77 -4.30 11.62
N CYS A 4 -3.32 -3.38 10.83
CA CYS A 4 -4.74 -3.08 10.76
C CYS A 4 -5.29 -3.52 9.41
N LEU A 5 -6.61 -3.62 9.26
CA LEU A 5 -7.26 -3.87 7.97
C LEU A 5 -7.74 -2.53 7.41
N LEU A 6 -7.33 -2.20 6.20
CA LEU A 6 -7.78 -0.99 5.50
C LEU A 6 -8.29 -1.34 4.11
N SER A 7 -9.29 -0.59 3.65
CA SER A 7 -9.69 -0.64 2.24
C SER A 7 -8.51 -0.26 1.33
N PRO A 8 -8.20 -1.05 0.29
CA PRO A 8 -7.18 -0.71 -0.69
C PRO A 8 -7.38 0.68 -1.32
N ALA A 9 -8.63 1.13 -1.44
CA ALA A 9 -8.98 2.43 -2.01
C ALA A 9 -8.49 3.62 -1.16
N ARG A 10 -8.18 3.40 0.13
CA ARG A 10 -7.64 4.43 1.02
C ARG A 10 -6.14 4.61 0.88
N LEU A 11 -5.45 3.70 0.19
CA LEU A 11 -3.99 3.73 0.06
C LEU A 11 -3.58 4.44 -1.23
N THR A 12 -2.64 5.38 -1.12
CA THR A 12 -2.14 6.13 -2.26
C THR A 12 -0.85 5.51 -2.81
N PRO A 13 -0.84 4.93 -4.02
CA PRO A 13 0.39 4.46 -4.65
C PRO A 13 1.24 5.64 -5.12
N THR A 14 2.50 5.66 -4.72
CA THR A 14 3.50 6.70 -5.11
C THR A 14 4.48 6.23 -6.17
N GLU A 15 4.44 4.96 -6.55
CA GLU A 15 5.38 4.34 -7.47
C GLU A 15 4.62 3.47 -8.48
N GLU A 16 5.12 3.41 -9.71
CA GLU A 16 4.67 2.47 -10.73
C GLU A 16 5.05 1.03 -10.37
N VAL A 17 4.32 0.08 -10.93
CA VAL A 17 4.56 -1.35 -10.72
C VAL A 17 5.01 -2.01 -12.00
N ASN A 18 5.95 -2.95 -11.89
CA ASN A 18 6.24 -3.88 -12.97
C ASN A 18 5.06 -4.86 -13.18
N PRO A 19 4.38 -4.87 -14.35
CA PRO A 19 3.19 -5.67 -14.58
C PRO A 19 3.41 -7.19 -14.47
N SER A 20 4.55 -7.71 -14.94
CA SER A 20 4.88 -9.14 -14.86
C SER A 20 5.01 -9.58 -13.41
N ARG A 21 5.69 -8.78 -12.56
CA ARG A 21 5.77 -9.05 -11.12
C ARG A 21 4.40 -8.99 -10.43
N VAL A 22 3.49 -8.13 -10.88
CA VAL A 22 2.11 -8.13 -10.35
C VAL A 22 1.40 -9.45 -10.72
N ALA A 23 1.55 -9.93 -11.95
CA ALA A 23 0.93 -11.17 -12.40
C ALA A 23 1.47 -12.39 -11.63
N GLU A 24 2.80 -12.50 -11.50
CA GLU A 24 3.47 -13.54 -10.71
C GLU A 24 3.01 -13.52 -9.24
N LEU A 25 3.01 -12.33 -8.63
CA LEU A 25 2.57 -12.17 -7.25
C LEU A 25 1.08 -12.52 -7.07
N GLN A 26 0.22 -12.14 -8.01
CA GLN A 26 -1.19 -12.50 -7.98
C GLN A 26 -1.37 -14.03 -8.01
N ALA A 27 -0.64 -14.72 -8.88
CA ALA A 27 -0.69 -16.18 -8.96
C ALA A 27 -0.25 -16.83 -7.65
N HIS A 28 0.86 -16.38 -7.05
CA HIS A 28 1.33 -16.89 -5.76
C HIS A 28 0.32 -16.64 -4.63
N ILE A 29 -0.28 -15.44 -4.56
CA ILE A 29 -1.28 -15.11 -3.54
C ILE A 29 -2.52 -16.01 -3.69
N LEU A 30 -3.01 -16.21 -4.92
CA LEU A 30 -4.16 -17.09 -5.18
C LEU A 30 -3.85 -18.56 -4.85
N GLN A 31 -2.67 -19.05 -5.21
CA GLN A 31 -2.24 -20.41 -4.91
C GLN A 31 -2.12 -20.66 -3.41
N ALA A 32 -1.59 -19.69 -2.66
CA ALA A 32 -1.47 -19.78 -1.21
C ALA A 32 -2.83 -19.68 -0.49
N GLY A 33 -3.83 -19.03 -1.11
CA GLY A 33 -5.14 -18.79 -0.51
C GLY A 33 -5.13 -17.79 0.66
N CYS A 34 -3.96 -17.24 1.00
CA CYS A 34 -3.80 -16.29 2.10
C CYS A 34 -2.89 -15.11 1.73
N TRP A 35 -3.12 -14.00 2.42
CA TRP A 35 -2.28 -12.83 2.41
C TRP A 35 -1.24 -12.94 3.53
N THR A 36 0.03 -12.92 3.18
CA THR A 36 1.12 -13.27 4.11
C THR A 36 1.98 -12.09 4.55
N VAL A 37 2.03 -11.00 3.77
CA VAL A 37 2.88 -9.84 4.09
C VAL A 37 2.08 -8.54 4.00
N PRO A 38 1.87 -7.81 5.11
CA PRO A 38 1.13 -6.55 5.12
C PRO A 38 1.71 -5.52 4.16
N ILE A 39 0.90 -4.57 3.69
CA ILE A 39 1.37 -3.37 3.00
C ILE A 39 1.89 -2.38 4.05
N MET A 40 2.97 -1.68 3.76
CA MET A 40 3.52 -0.68 4.66
C MET A 40 3.11 0.68 4.12
N ALA A 41 2.48 1.49 4.96
CA ALA A 41 1.96 2.79 4.55
C ALA A 41 2.32 3.87 5.57
N GLN A 42 2.46 5.11 5.10
CA GLN A 42 2.64 6.23 6.01
C GLN A 42 1.35 6.48 6.80
N LYS A 43 1.46 6.63 8.12
CA LYS A 43 0.34 6.57 9.05
C LYS A 43 -0.74 7.64 8.89
N ASP A 44 -0.39 8.84 8.43
CA ASP A 44 -1.29 10.01 8.35
C ASP A 44 -1.80 10.27 6.93
N ALA A 45 -0.91 10.16 5.94
CA ALA A 45 -1.15 10.42 4.52
C ALA A 45 -1.51 9.16 3.73
N LEU A 46 -1.36 7.97 4.32
CA LEU A 46 -1.75 6.68 3.75
C LEU A 46 -1.16 6.35 2.37
N PHE A 47 -0.04 6.96 2.00
CA PHE A 47 0.69 6.51 0.82
C PHE A 47 1.50 5.26 1.11
N VAL A 48 1.68 4.43 0.09
CA VAL A 48 2.43 3.18 0.19
C VAL A 48 3.93 3.48 0.29
N MET A 49 4.55 2.92 1.33
CA MET A 49 6.00 2.88 1.52
C MET A 49 6.59 1.59 0.94
N ASP A 50 5.93 0.46 1.17
CA ASP A 50 6.32 -0.82 0.56
C ASP A 50 5.09 -1.67 0.24
N GLY A 51 5.12 -2.34 -0.92
CA GLY A 51 4.03 -3.20 -1.38
C GLY A 51 3.13 -2.62 -2.46
N HIS A 52 3.62 -1.76 -3.36
CA HIS A 52 2.82 -1.25 -4.50
C HIS A 52 2.28 -2.37 -5.41
N HIS A 53 3.07 -3.42 -5.66
CA HIS A 53 2.61 -4.61 -6.39
C HIS A 53 1.46 -5.30 -5.65
N ARG A 54 1.60 -5.48 -4.33
CA ARG A 54 0.55 -6.05 -3.46
C ARG A 54 -0.72 -5.21 -3.53
N LEU A 55 -0.62 -3.89 -3.41
CA LEU A 55 -1.78 -3.00 -3.55
C LEU A 55 -2.46 -3.18 -4.92
N THR A 56 -1.69 -3.29 -5.99
CA THR A 56 -2.23 -3.52 -7.34
C THR A 56 -2.93 -4.88 -7.44
N VAL A 57 -2.37 -5.94 -6.85
CA VAL A 57 -3.03 -7.25 -6.77
C VAL A 57 -4.34 -7.15 -5.98
N ALA A 58 -4.36 -6.45 -4.84
CA ALA A 58 -5.57 -6.26 -4.05
C ALA A 58 -6.70 -5.60 -4.85
N HIS A 59 -6.37 -4.58 -5.65
CA HIS A 59 -7.34 -3.96 -6.57
C HIS A 59 -7.80 -4.92 -7.67
N ARG A 60 -6.89 -5.68 -8.31
CA ARG A 60 -7.26 -6.68 -9.34
C ARG A 60 -8.18 -7.77 -8.80
N LEU A 61 -7.93 -8.20 -7.57
CA LEU A 61 -8.74 -9.21 -6.88
C LEU A 61 -10.00 -8.63 -6.22
N ARG A 62 -10.21 -7.30 -6.31
CA ARG A 62 -11.34 -6.58 -5.70
C ARG A 62 -11.49 -6.88 -4.21
N LEU A 63 -10.36 -6.93 -3.49
CA LEU A 63 -10.40 -7.12 -2.04
C LEU A 63 -11.02 -5.89 -1.38
N ALA A 64 -11.87 -6.14 -0.38
CA ALA A 64 -12.51 -5.10 0.42
C ALA A 64 -11.54 -4.53 1.46
N ALA A 65 -10.60 -5.35 1.95
CA ALA A 65 -9.59 -4.94 2.91
C ALA A 65 -8.24 -5.61 2.64
N VAL A 66 -7.16 -5.01 3.15
CA VAL A 66 -5.81 -5.57 3.16
C VAL A 66 -5.13 -5.33 4.51
N PRO A 67 -4.25 -6.25 4.98
CA PRO A 67 -3.39 -5.99 6.13
C PRO A 67 -2.42 -4.84 5.83
N VAL A 68 -2.38 -3.84 6.71
CA VAL A 68 -1.52 -2.66 6.61
C VAL A 68 -0.79 -2.41 7.93
N ILE A 69 0.52 -2.17 7.86
CA ILE A 69 1.31 -1.63 8.97
C ILE A 69 1.51 -0.13 8.71
N LEU A 70 1.04 0.69 9.64
CA LEU A 70 1.17 2.14 9.60
C LEU A 70 2.50 2.56 10.24
N LEU A 71 3.28 3.36 9.51
CA LEU A 71 4.63 3.77 9.87
C LEU A 71 4.84 5.28 9.67
N ASP A 72 5.94 5.80 10.19
CA ASP A 72 6.38 7.17 9.95
C ASP A 72 7.90 7.25 9.74
N TYR A 73 8.36 8.39 9.21
CA TYR A 73 9.78 8.64 8.95
C TYR A 73 10.61 8.93 10.21
N GLY A 74 10.02 8.89 11.41
CA GLY A 74 10.78 8.85 12.66
C GLY A 74 11.42 7.49 12.91
N THR A 75 10.87 6.43 12.32
CA THR A 75 11.35 5.03 12.47
C THR A 75 11.76 4.36 11.16
N VAL A 76 11.41 4.98 10.02
CA VAL A 76 11.71 4.50 8.67
C VAL A 76 12.62 5.48 7.97
N ARG A 77 13.76 4.98 7.45
CA ARG A 77 14.63 5.75 6.56
C ARG A 77 14.24 5.51 5.11
N VAL A 78 14.59 6.43 4.22
CA VAL A 78 14.40 6.24 2.79
C VAL A 78 15.64 6.66 2.02
N GLU A 79 15.96 5.90 0.99
CA GLU A 79 17.01 6.20 0.01
C GLU A 79 16.48 5.92 -1.41
N SER A 80 17.26 6.31 -2.42
CA SER A 80 16.97 5.93 -3.80
C SER A 80 17.53 4.54 -4.11
N TRP A 81 16.81 3.76 -4.92
CA TRP A 81 17.39 2.57 -5.57
C TRP A 81 18.42 2.93 -6.65
N ARG A 82 18.42 4.16 -7.14
CA ARG A 82 19.20 4.62 -8.30
C ARG A 82 20.35 5.49 -7.85
N ALA A 83 21.54 5.20 -8.36
CA ALA A 83 22.73 5.98 -8.07
C ALA A 83 22.55 7.42 -8.59
N GLY A 84 22.98 8.40 -7.78
CA GLY A 84 22.91 9.82 -8.14
C GLY A 84 21.55 10.50 -7.92
N GLU A 85 20.51 9.75 -7.55
CA GLU A 85 19.21 10.32 -7.19
C GLU A 85 19.09 10.49 -5.66
N THR A 86 18.62 11.67 -5.23
CA THR A 86 18.27 11.90 -3.82
C THR A 86 16.77 11.84 -3.65
N ILE A 87 16.32 10.93 -2.78
CA ILE A 87 14.92 10.81 -2.37
C ILE A 87 14.81 11.22 -0.91
N THR A 88 13.87 12.12 -0.63
CA THR A 88 13.54 12.54 0.75
C THR A 88 12.08 12.21 1.05
N PRO A 89 11.70 12.11 2.35
CA PRO A 89 10.30 12.06 2.75
C PRO A 89 9.44 13.12 2.08
N ALA A 90 9.92 14.36 2.02
CA ALA A 90 9.20 15.49 1.43
C ALA A 90 8.87 15.26 -0.05
N CYS A 91 9.80 14.68 -0.83
CA CYS A 91 9.56 14.30 -2.22
C CYS A 91 8.40 13.30 -2.35
N ILE A 92 8.33 12.31 -1.44
CA ILE A 92 7.30 11.27 -1.47
C ILE A 92 5.94 11.82 -1.06
N PHE A 93 5.89 12.68 -0.04
CA PHE A 93 4.67 13.40 0.32
C PHE A 93 4.16 14.28 -0.83
N ALA A 94 5.05 15.00 -1.51
CA ALA A 94 4.68 15.78 -2.69
C ALA A 94 4.17 14.90 -3.84
N MET A 95 4.81 13.75 -4.08
CA MET A 95 4.37 12.79 -5.08
C MET A 95 2.96 12.29 -4.78
N ALA A 96 2.70 11.83 -3.55
CA ALA A 96 1.40 11.37 -3.10
C ALA A 96 0.30 12.43 -3.30
N ARG A 97 0.57 13.68 -2.90
CA ARG A 97 -0.38 14.79 -3.09
C ARG A 97 -0.64 15.13 -4.57
N SER A 98 0.34 14.90 -5.44
CA SER A 98 0.22 15.22 -6.86
C SER A 98 -0.61 14.20 -7.66
N GLY A 99 -0.85 13.00 -7.11
CA GLY A 99 -1.47 11.88 -7.84
C GLY A 99 -0.57 11.24 -8.91
N ARG A 100 0.62 11.80 -9.16
CA ARG A 100 1.64 11.18 -10.02
C ARG A 100 2.37 10.06 -9.29
N LYS A 101 3.16 9.31 -10.04
CA LYS A 101 3.98 8.20 -9.53
C LYS A 101 5.43 8.37 -9.96
N PHE A 102 6.34 7.99 -9.08
CA PHE A 102 7.71 7.69 -9.48
C PHE A 102 7.72 6.45 -10.40
N PRO A 103 8.71 6.35 -11.30
CA PRO A 103 8.97 5.10 -11.99
C PRO A 103 9.21 3.93 -11.01
N CYS A 104 8.99 2.71 -11.49
CA CYS A 104 9.24 1.50 -10.69
C CYS A 104 10.69 1.45 -10.18
N LYS A 105 10.84 1.00 -8.93
CA LYS A 105 12.08 0.95 -8.14
C LYS A 105 12.80 2.29 -8.10
N THR A 106 12.11 3.32 -7.60
CA THR A 106 12.73 4.62 -7.27
C THR A 106 12.97 4.72 -5.78
N THR A 107 11.98 4.37 -4.95
CA THR A 107 12.07 4.55 -3.49
C THR A 107 12.46 3.26 -2.77
N ARG A 108 13.40 3.36 -1.82
CA ARG A 108 13.81 2.24 -0.96
C ARG A 108 13.66 2.63 0.51
N HIS A 109 12.61 2.14 1.14
CA HIS A 109 12.41 2.29 2.58
C HIS A 109 13.22 1.25 3.35
N ILE A 110 13.92 1.71 4.39
CA ILE A 110 14.72 0.89 5.30
C ILE A 110 14.04 0.93 6.66
N PHE A 111 13.58 -0.24 7.10
CA PHE A 111 12.88 -0.41 8.37
C PHE A 111 13.88 -0.76 9.46
N GLY A 112 13.87 -0.03 10.58
CA GLY A 112 14.81 -0.24 11.68
C GLY A 112 14.58 -1.53 12.49
N GLN A 113 13.52 -2.28 12.19
CA GLN A 113 13.16 -3.53 12.85
C GLN A 113 12.48 -4.49 11.88
N SER A 114 12.48 -5.77 12.22
CA SER A 114 11.71 -6.78 11.48
C SER A 114 10.22 -6.47 11.56
N LEU A 115 9.56 -6.38 10.41
CA LEU A 115 8.12 -6.17 10.32
C LEU A 115 7.40 -7.52 10.35
N PRO A 116 6.36 -7.68 11.17
CA PRO A 116 5.66 -8.95 11.27
C PRO A 116 4.97 -9.29 9.95
N GLY A 117 5.04 -10.57 9.58
CA GLY A 117 4.13 -11.13 8.59
C GLY A 117 2.69 -11.18 9.10
N CYS A 118 1.81 -11.71 8.28
CA CYS A 118 0.44 -12.05 8.64
C CYS A 118 0.06 -13.39 8.00
N ASN A 119 -1.11 -13.91 8.33
CA ASN A 119 -1.68 -15.06 7.66
C ASN A 119 -3.20 -14.88 7.63
N VAL A 120 -3.68 -14.11 6.66
CA VAL A 120 -5.10 -13.76 6.55
C VAL A 120 -5.68 -14.45 5.32
N PRO A 121 -6.69 -15.34 5.47
CA PRO A 121 -7.35 -15.96 4.32
C PRO A 121 -7.90 -14.90 3.36
N LEU A 122 -7.71 -15.10 2.05
CA LEU A 122 -8.20 -14.15 1.03
C LEU A 122 -9.71 -13.95 1.08
N GLU A 123 -10.43 -15.00 1.46
CA GLU A 123 -11.88 -15.00 1.64
C GLU A 123 -12.33 -13.95 2.66
N SER A 124 -11.59 -13.84 3.77
CA SER A 124 -11.85 -12.85 4.82
C SER A 124 -11.63 -11.43 4.34
N LEU A 125 -10.71 -11.22 3.41
CA LEU A 125 -10.39 -9.91 2.83
C LEU A 125 -11.38 -9.44 1.75
N ARG A 126 -12.28 -10.31 1.29
CA ARG A 126 -13.35 -9.97 0.34
C ARG A 126 -14.61 -9.43 1.01
N ARG A 127 -14.75 -9.60 2.33
CA ARG A 127 -15.93 -9.14 3.08
C ARG A 127 -15.83 -7.64 3.28
N VAL A 128 -16.82 -6.91 2.80
CA VAL A 128 -16.97 -5.47 3.06
C VAL A 128 -17.50 -5.32 4.48
N ASP A 129 -16.80 -4.56 5.31
CA ASP A 129 -17.38 -4.12 6.58
C ASP A 129 -18.49 -3.11 6.24
N PRO A 130 -19.75 -3.33 6.65
CA PRO A 130 -20.87 -2.44 6.30
C PRO A 130 -20.67 -0.97 6.71
N ALA A 131 -19.70 -0.66 7.58
CA ALA A 131 -19.35 0.71 7.93
C ALA A 131 -18.73 1.54 6.77
N ASP A 132 -18.12 0.91 5.76
CA ASP A 132 -17.49 1.62 4.63
C ASP A 132 -18.51 2.15 3.60
N HIS A 133 -19.78 1.72 3.67
CA HIS A 133 -20.83 2.17 2.74
C HIS A 133 -21.35 3.59 3.00
N MET A 134 -21.03 4.22 4.14
CA MET A 134 -21.64 5.50 4.55
C MET A 134 -20.83 6.75 4.14
N LEU A 135 -19.61 6.58 3.64
CA LEU A 135 -18.74 7.70 3.20
C LEU A 135 -18.71 7.91 1.68
N ALA A 136 -19.30 7.00 0.88
CA ALA A 136 -19.29 7.08 -0.58
C ALA A 136 -20.52 7.79 -1.19
N SER A 137 -21.48 8.24 -0.37
CA SER A 137 -22.79 8.74 -0.83
C SER A 137 -23.17 10.13 -0.32
N ALA A 138 -22.21 10.97 0.07
CA ALA A 138 -22.48 12.40 0.24
C ALA A 138 -22.34 13.12 -1.12
N PRO A 139 -23.41 13.71 -1.68
CA PRO A 139 -23.28 14.56 -2.87
C PRO A 139 -22.47 15.80 -2.50
N ARG A 140 -21.50 16.16 -3.35
CA ARG A 140 -20.83 17.47 -3.30
C ARG A 140 -21.86 18.55 -3.63
N ALA A 141 -22.42 19.18 -2.62
CA ALA A 141 -23.12 20.45 -2.79
C ALA A 141 -22.07 21.58 -2.77
N TRP A 142 -21.93 22.26 -3.90
CA TRP A 142 -21.29 23.57 -4.00
C TRP A 142 -22.23 24.63 -3.40
N SER A 143 -21.70 25.48 -2.53
CA SER A 143 -21.95 26.94 -2.45
C SER A 143 -20.92 27.55 -1.51
#